data_AF-A0A081KA14-F1
#
_entry.id   AF-A0A081KA14-F1
#
_cell.length_a   1.000
_cell.length_b   1.000
_cell.length_c   1.000
_cell.angle_alpha   90.00
_cell.angle_beta   90.00
_cell.angle_gamma   90.00
#
_symmetry.space_group_name_H-M   'P 1'
#
loop_
_entity.id
_entity.type
_entity.pdbx_description
1 polymer ?
#
loop_
_entity_poly.entity_id
_entity_poly.type
_entity_poly.pdbx_seq_one_letter_code
_entity_poly.pdbx_strand_id
1 'polypeptide(L)'
;MQVSEHQCSFFGKSGRCKDLAESGSQFCFWHDPDADKTGDDVKGRLEERAKNGQPMEGFILRKANLDNVNLVNHGSSKPFQLINGDLSRASLHKAHLYRIDLSGTRLLKANLSNANLHRANLSGCNLLGVNLKNSLLDHVYWGDKLYQEQEAEADPDNAITMYEEAEESARNIRRHCEHLGMMTAAGHFFYRERVFHRLQMPKYSRQRLISYLVDKISGYGESPLRVVVFSIVLIMLCSFVYLFTGVQDGDTVVRFSESAGLSQNLLYWLDCLYFSVVTFTTLGYGDLTPLGLSRIFAACEAFTGSFSLALFVVLFVKKMIR
;
A
#
# COMPACT_ATOMS: atom_id res chain seq x y z
N MET A 1 -1.25 -55.17 17.03
CA MET A 1 -0.64 -54.28 16.02
C MET A 1 -0.10 -53.07 16.76
N GLN A 2 1.22 -52.94 16.87
CA GLN A 2 1.87 -51.78 17.47
C GLN A 2 1.69 -50.60 16.50
N VAL A 3 0.92 -49.59 16.90
CA VAL A 3 0.88 -48.32 16.20
C VAL A 3 2.22 -47.65 16.48
N SER A 4 3.11 -47.61 15.49
CA SER A 4 4.34 -46.87 15.60
C SER A 4 3.99 -45.38 15.63
N GLU A 5 4.12 -44.76 16.81
CA GLU A 5 3.96 -43.32 17.00
C GLU A 5 5.04 -42.58 16.19
N HIS A 6 4.69 -42.19 14.98
CA HIS A 6 5.59 -41.42 14.12
C HIS A 6 5.39 -39.92 14.36
N GLN A 7 6.49 -39.16 14.33
CA GLN A 7 6.45 -37.71 14.44
C GLN A 7 5.83 -37.09 13.18
N CYS A 8 5.14 -35.96 13.34
CA CYS A 8 4.58 -35.21 12.24
C CYS A 8 5.64 -34.86 11.16
N SER A 9 5.28 -35.05 9.90
CA SER A 9 6.13 -34.74 8.74
C SER A 9 6.18 -33.27 8.35
N PHE A 10 5.42 -32.39 9.01
CA PHE A 10 5.46 -30.95 8.74
C PHE A 10 6.83 -30.34 9.11
N PHE A 11 7.36 -29.53 8.20
CA PHE A 11 8.62 -28.80 8.37
C PHE A 11 8.40 -27.32 8.13
N GLY A 12 8.57 -26.52 9.19
CA GLY A 12 8.47 -25.07 9.15
C GLY A 12 9.83 -24.38 9.31
N LYS A 13 9.83 -23.05 9.41
CA LYS A 13 11.00 -22.23 9.75
C LYS A 13 11.60 -22.59 11.10
N SER A 14 10.75 -23.01 12.05
CA SER A 14 11.14 -23.47 13.38
C SER A 14 11.67 -24.91 13.42
N GLY A 15 11.72 -25.59 12.26
CA GLY A 15 12.13 -26.98 12.11
C GLY A 15 10.94 -27.93 12.01
N ARG A 16 11.19 -29.21 12.31
CA ARG A 16 10.15 -30.25 12.26
C ARG A 16 9.14 -30.06 13.41
N CYS A 17 7.86 -30.26 13.11
CA CYS A 17 6.82 -30.29 14.14
C CYS A 17 7.12 -31.38 15.20
N LYS A 18 6.93 -31.04 16.47
CA LYS A 18 7.20 -31.95 17.61
C LYS A 18 5.97 -32.79 18.00
N ASP A 19 4.80 -32.48 17.46
CA ASP A 19 3.57 -33.19 17.76
C ASP A 19 3.56 -34.57 17.07
N LEU A 20 2.91 -35.55 17.69
CA LEU A 20 2.75 -36.90 17.14
C LEU A 20 1.76 -36.88 15.97
N ALA A 21 2.02 -37.71 14.96
CA ALA A 21 1.10 -37.91 13.86
C ALA A 21 -0.15 -38.68 14.32
N GLU A 22 -1.30 -38.39 13.71
CA GLU A 22 -2.52 -39.15 13.98
C GLU A 22 -2.48 -40.55 13.36
N SER A 23 -3.24 -41.48 13.94
CA SER A 23 -3.33 -42.86 13.46
C SER A 23 -3.78 -42.92 12.00
N GLY A 24 -2.88 -43.30 11.09
CA GLY A 24 -3.16 -43.38 9.66
C GLY A 24 -2.81 -42.12 8.85
N SER A 25 -2.28 -41.07 9.50
CA SER A 25 -1.79 -39.86 8.86
C SER A 25 -0.27 -39.68 9.05
N GLN A 26 0.37 -38.96 8.14
CA GLN A 26 1.76 -38.50 8.33
C GLN A 26 1.84 -37.17 9.09
N PHE A 27 0.68 -36.55 9.35
CA PHE A 27 0.57 -35.24 9.98
C PHE A 27 -0.04 -35.36 11.38
N CYS A 28 0.30 -34.41 12.25
CA CYS A 28 -0.42 -34.24 13.50
C CYS A 28 -1.78 -33.58 13.22
N PHE A 29 -2.67 -33.59 14.21
CA PHE A 29 -3.97 -32.94 14.16
C PHE A 29 -3.93 -31.56 13.49
N TRP A 30 -2.95 -30.70 13.82
CA TRP A 30 -2.85 -29.32 13.33
C TRP A 30 -2.43 -29.18 11.87
N HIS A 31 -1.67 -30.14 11.34
CA HIS A 31 -1.11 -30.11 9.98
C HIS A 31 -1.86 -31.02 9.02
N ASP A 32 -2.78 -31.84 9.53
CA ASP A 32 -3.61 -32.72 8.73
C ASP A 32 -4.71 -31.89 8.02
N PRO A 33 -4.78 -31.91 6.67
CA PRO A 33 -5.81 -31.18 5.93
C PRO A 33 -7.21 -31.82 6.02
N ASP A 34 -7.28 -33.13 6.34
CA ASP A 34 -8.50 -33.93 6.34
C ASP A 34 -9.13 -34.04 7.75
N ALA A 35 -8.35 -33.78 8.80
CA ALA A 35 -8.87 -33.76 10.17
C ALA A 35 -9.88 -32.62 10.39
N ASP A 36 -11.07 -32.97 10.89
CA ASP A 36 -12.14 -32.03 11.23
C ASP A 36 -11.75 -31.17 12.43
N LYS A 37 -11.80 -29.85 12.22
CA LYS A 37 -11.41 -28.82 13.20
C LYS A 37 -12.54 -27.81 13.43
N THR A 38 -13.76 -28.20 13.11
CA THR A 38 -14.95 -27.35 13.29
C THR A 38 -15.54 -27.42 14.70
N GLY A 39 -15.12 -28.39 15.52
CA GLY A 39 -15.56 -28.58 16.90
C GLY A 39 -15.04 -27.55 17.90
N ASP A 40 -15.64 -27.53 19.09
CA ASP A 40 -15.39 -26.53 20.15
C ASP A 40 -14.06 -26.76 20.93
N ASP A 41 -13.46 -27.94 20.84
CA ASP A 41 -12.23 -28.30 21.57
C ASP A 41 -10.98 -27.58 21.01
N VAL A 42 -11.01 -27.25 19.71
CA VAL A 42 -9.90 -26.61 18.99
C VAL A 42 -9.50 -25.30 19.65
N LYS A 43 -10.48 -24.48 20.05
CA LYS A 43 -10.25 -23.21 20.75
C LYS A 43 -9.44 -23.42 22.03
N GLY A 44 -9.88 -24.32 22.91
CA GLY A 44 -9.23 -24.56 24.20
C GLY A 44 -7.80 -25.06 24.04
N ARG A 45 -7.58 -25.98 23.10
CA ARG A 45 -6.24 -26.51 22.77
C ARG A 45 -5.30 -25.43 22.23
N LEU A 46 -5.80 -24.50 21.42
CA LEU A 46 -5.02 -23.37 20.93
C LEU A 46 -4.68 -22.39 22.06
N GLU A 47 -5.61 -22.06 22.95
CA GLU A 47 -5.36 -21.18 24.09
C GLU A 47 -4.35 -21.78 25.08
N GLU A 48 -4.44 -23.08 25.35
CA GLU A 48 -3.47 -23.80 26.18
C GLU A 48 -2.07 -23.79 25.54
N ARG A 49 -2.01 -24.07 24.23
CA ARG A 49 -0.75 -24.01 23.47
C ARG A 49 -0.14 -22.60 23.49
N ALA A 50 -0.99 -21.57 23.38
CA ALA A 50 -0.56 -20.18 23.47
C ALA A 50 -0.01 -19.81 24.85
N LYS A 51 -0.66 -20.29 25.93
CA LYS A 51 -0.16 -20.14 27.31
C LYS A 51 1.21 -20.78 27.51
N ASN A 52 1.44 -21.93 26.87
CA ASN A 52 2.73 -22.64 26.90
C ASN A 52 3.80 -22.01 25.98
N GLY A 53 3.46 -20.95 25.24
CA GLY A 53 4.39 -20.23 24.37
C GLY A 53 4.87 -21.03 23.16
N GLN A 54 4.19 -22.12 22.80
CA GLN A 54 4.55 -22.92 21.64
C GLN A 54 4.05 -22.23 20.35
N PRO A 55 4.92 -21.97 19.35
CA PRO A 55 4.50 -21.34 18.11
C PRO A 55 3.55 -22.26 17.33
N MET A 56 2.66 -21.64 16.56
CA MET A 56 1.71 -22.31 15.68
C MET A 56 2.09 -22.01 14.23
N GLU A 57 3.00 -22.80 13.69
CA GLU A 57 3.48 -22.62 12.31
C GLU A 57 2.80 -23.62 11.37
N GLY A 58 2.21 -23.12 10.29
CA GLY A 58 1.59 -23.96 9.25
C GLY A 58 0.27 -24.61 9.63
N PHE A 59 -0.36 -24.17 10.72
CA PHE A 59 -1.58 -24.78 11.23
C PHE A 59 -2.73 -24.63 10.22
N ILE A 60 -3.39 -25.73 9.89
CA ILE A 60 -4.57 -25.76 9.03
C ILE A 60 -5.79 -25.68 9.94
N LEU A 61 -6.47 -24.54 9.97
CA LEU A 61 -7.61 -24.22 10.83
C LEU A 61 -8.81 -23.74 10.00
N ARG A 62 -8.98 -24.31 8.80
CA ARG A 62 -10.03 -23.95 7.85
C ARG A 62 -11.41 -24.14 8.49
N LYS A 63 -12.27 -23.12 8.40
CA LYS A 63 -13.64 -23.13 8.96
C LYS A 63 -13.73 -23.37 10.47
N ALA A 64 -12.61 -23.31 11.21
CA ALA A 64 -12.63 -23.51 12.65
C ALA A 64 -13.44 -22.43 13.37
N ASN A 65 -14.15 -22.82 14.43
CA ASN A 65 -14.81 -21.88 15.33
C ASN A 65 -13.84 -21.43 16.43
N LEU A 66 -13.29 -20.22 16.28
CA LEU A 66 -12.33 -19.61 17.19
C LEU A 66 -12.89 -18.31 17.79
N ASP A 67 -14.22 -18.28 17.99
CA ASP A 67 -14.89 -17.13 18.57
C ASP A 67 -14.41 -16.85 20.00
N ASN A 68 -14.06 -15.60 20.26
CA ASN A 68 -13.47 -15.13 21.52
C ASN A 68 -12.19 -15.88 21.91
N VAL A 69 -11.42 -16.43 20.95
CA VAL A 69 -10.13 -17.07 21.25
C VAL A 69 -9.15 -16.06 21.83
N ASN A 70 -8.42 -16.44 22.87
CA ASN A 70 -7.36 -15.63 23.44
C ASN A 70 -5.97 -16.18 23.10
N LEU A 71 -5.30 -15.53 22.14
CA LEU A 71 -3.94 -15.85 21.72
C LEU A 71 -2.93 -14.79 22.17
N VAL A 72 -3.26 -13.99 23.19
CA VAL A 72 -2.36 -12.95 23.71
C VAL A 72 -1.25 -13.57 24.54
N ASN A 73 0.00 -13.24 24.20
CA ASN A 73 1.16 -13.68 24.96
C ASN A 73 1.39 -12.78 26.20
N HIS A 74 0.70 -13.06 27.30
CA HIS A 74 0.82 -12.26 28.54
C HIS A 74 2.18 -12.43 29.25
N GLY A 75 2.87 -13.56 29.04
CA GLY A 75 4.11 -13.90 29.75
C GLY A 75 5.41 -13.60 29.00
N SER A 76 5.33 -13.09 27.77
CA SER A 76 6.51 -12.84 26.94
C SER A 76 6.52 -11.44 26.36
N SER A 77 7.72 -10.87 26.22
CA SER A 77 7.91 -9.64 25.45
C SER A 77 7.69 -9.86 23.95
N LYS A 78 7.71 -11.11 23.46
CA LYS A 78 7.57 -11.45 22.04
C LYS A 78 6.10 -11.63 21.62
N PRO A 79 5.75 -11.27 20.37
CA PRO A 79 4.43 -11.55 19.80
C PRO A 79 4.15 -13.06 19.80
N PHE A 80 2.89 -13.46 19.98
CA PHE A 80 2.49 -14.85 19.77
C PHE A 80 2.48 -15.17 18.27
N GLN A 81 2.98 -16.34 17.87
CA GLN A 81 3.14 -16.69 16.45
C GLN A 81 2.07 -17.68 16.00
N LEU A 82 1.26 -17.26 15.03
CA LEU A 82 0.36 -18.09 14.23
C LEU A 82 0.64 -17.82 12.74
N ILE A 83 1.80 -18.29 12.29
CA ILE A 83 2.41 -17.90 11.00
C ILE A 83 2.25 -18.99 9.94
N ASN A 84 2.20 -18.59 8.68
CA ASN A 84 2.06 -19.48 7.52
C ASN A 84 0.88 -20.46 7.62
N GLY A 85 -0.13 -20.15 8.44
CA GLY A 85 -1.28 -21.01 8.68
C GLY A 85 -2.37 -20.84 7.62
N ASP A 86 -3.42 -21.64 7.73
CA ASP A 86 -4.62 -21.52 6.92
C ASP A 86 -5.85 -21.39 7.81
N LEU A 87 -6.30 -20.15 7.99
CA LEU A 87 -7.50 -19.76 8.71
C LEU A 87 -8.64 -19.39 7.74
N SER A 88 -8.60 -19.93 6.51
CA SER A 88 -9.64 -19.62 5.52
C SER A 88 -11.02 -19.98 6.03
N ARG A 89 -11.94 -19.02 6.00
CA ARG A 89 -13.32 -19.12 6.51
C ARG A 89 -13.45 -19.43 8.00
N ALA A 90 -12.37 -19.33 8.78
CA ALA A 90 -12.44 -19.48 10.23
C ALA A 90 -13.21 -18.31 10.87
N SER A 91 -13.91 -18.59 11.97
CA SER A 91 -14.52 -17.53 12.77
C SER A 91 -13.58 -17.14 13.90
N LEU A 92 -13.12 -15.89 13.90
CA LEU A 92 -12.29 -15.25 14.92
C LEU A 92 -13.06 -14.05 15.52
N HIS A 93 -14.40 -14.17 15.59
CA HIS A 93 -15.25 -13.09 16.09
C HIS A 93 -14.86 -12.78 17.53
N LYS A 94 -14.62 -11.49 17.84
CA LYS A 94 -14.16 -11.03 19.17
C LYS A 94 -12.85 -11.68 19.66
N ALA A 95 -12.02 -12.22 18.76
CA ALA A 95 -10.74 -12.82 19.15
C ALA A 95 -9.79 -11.77 19.78
N HIS A 96 -9.05 -12.17 20.82
CA HIS A 96 -8.00 -11.38 21.43
C HIS A 96 -6.65 -11.72 20.78
N LEU A 97 -6.22 -10.86 19.86
CA LEU A 97 -5.05 -11.06 18.99
C LEU A 97 -4.03 -9.91 19.15
N TYR A 98 -3.97 -9.30 20.34
CA TYR A 98 -3.06 -8.21 20.64
C TYR A 98 -1.60 -8.63 20.39
N ARG A 99 -0.89 -7.89 19.53
CA ARG A 99 0.48 -8.17 19.08
C ARG A 99 0.66 -9.56 18.44
N ILE A 100 -0.38 -10.21 17.91
CA ILE A 100 -0.18 -11.50 17.25
C ILE A 100 0.68 -11.33 15.98
N ASP A 101 1.50 -12.32 15.68
CA ASP A 101 2.15 -12.47 14.38
C ASP A 101 1.38 -13.49 13.55
N LEU A 102 0.62 -13.00 12.56
CA LEU A 102 -0.13 -13.80 11.59
C LEU A 102 0.57 -13.84 10.23
N SER A 103 1.85 -13.44 10.14
CA SER A 103 2.52 -13.30 8.84
C SER A 103 2.45 -14.56 7.97
N GLY A 104 2.15 -14.35 6.68
CA GLY A 104 1.98 -15.43 5.69
C GLY A 104 0.71 -16.28 5.86
N THR A 105 -0.16 -15.96 6.80
CA THR A 105 -1.38 -16.76 7.05
C THR A 105 -2.49 -16.45 6.05
N ARG A 106 -3.19 -17.50 5.59
CA ARG A 106 -4.37 -17.35 4.73
C ARG A 106 -5.59 -17.04 5.59
N LEU A 107 -6.16 -15.84 5.42
CA LEU A 107 -7.36 -15.35 6.11
C LEU A 107 -8.53 -15.18 5.14
N LEU A 108 -8.53 -15.90 4.02
CA LEU A 108 -9.54 -15.82 2.97
C LEU A 108 -10.94 -16.01 3.57
N LYS A 109 -11.77 -14.98 3.49
CA LYS A 109 -13.14 -14.96 4.03
C LYS A 109 -13.24 -15.28 5.53
N ALA A 110 -12.17 -15.08 6.30
CA ALA A 110 -12.19 -15.24 7.74
C ALA A 110 -13.03 -14.13 8.41
N ASN A 111 -13.66 -14.44 9.54
CA ASN A 111 -14.43 -13.48 10.30
C ASN A 111 -13.61 -12.92 11.47
N LEU A 112 -13.02 -11.73 11.31
CA LEU A 112 -12.28 -11.00 12.34
C LEU A 112 -13.12 -9.87 12.98
N SER A 113 -14.46 -9.93 12.85
CA SER A 113 -15.30 -8.86 13.37
C SER A 113 -15.18 -8.72 14.89
N ASN A 114 -15.03 -7.49 15.36
CA ASN A 114 -14.78 -7.14 16.76
C ASN A 114 -13.49 -7.74 17.36
N ALA A 115 -12.59 -8.32 16.55
CA ALA A 115 -11.32 -8.84 17.04
C ALA A 115 -10.37 -7.70 17.43
N ASN A 116 -9.53 -7.93 18.44
CA ASN A 116 -8.47 -7.01 18.81
C ASN A 116 -7.18 -7.39 18.09
N LEU A 117 -6.84 -6.70 17.01
CA LEU A 117 -5.62 -6.87 16.22
C LEU A 117 -4.62 -5.72 16.46
N HIS A 118 -4.74 -4.99 17.58
CA HIS A 118 -3.83 -3.89 17.89
C HIS A 118 -2.37 -4.39 17.91
N ARG A 119 -1.50 -3.75 17.13
CA ARG A 119 -0.09 -4.13 16.89
C ARG A 119 0.12 -5.52 16.26
N ALA A 120 -0.89 -6.08 15.60
CA ALA A 120 -0.73 -7.36 14.90
C ALA A 120 0.15 -7.21 13.65
N ASN A 121 0.86 -8.28 13.30
CA ASN A 121 1.54 -8.42 12.02
C ASN A 121 0.65 -9.23 11.06
N LEU A 122 0.19 -8.57 9.99
CA LEU A 122 -0.60 -9.15 8.89
C LEU A 122 0.20 -9.17 7.56
N SER A 123 1.52 -9.07 7.60
CA SER A 123 2.36 -9.05 6.40
C SER A 123 2.25 -10.36 5.61
N GLY A 124 2.00 -10.25 4.31
CA GLY A 124 1.86 -11.43 3.44
C GLY A 124 0.61 -12.26 3.71
N CYS A 125 -0.36 -11.75 4.49
CA CYS A 125 -1.63 -12.44 4.68
C CYS A 125 -2.51 -12.34 3.44
N ASN A 126 -3.20 -13.43 3.09
CA ASN A 126 -4.31 -13.37 2.15
C ASN A 126 -5.55 -12.84 2.88
N LEU A 127 -5.87 -11.56 2.68
CA LEU A 127 -6.98 -10.86 3.34
C LEU A 127 -8.24 -10.76 2.46
N LEU A 128 -8.33 -11.51 1.36
CA LEU A 128 -9.46 -11.42 0.45
C LEU A 128 -10.77 -11.80 1.15
N GLY A 129 -11.76 -10.93 1.07
CA GLY A 129 -13.08 -11.15 1.67
C GLY A 129 -13.11 -11.22 3.21
N VAL A 130 -12.03 -10.85 3.90
CA VAL A 130 -11.97 -10.87 5.36
C VAL A 130 -13.00 -9.90 5.97
N ASN A 131 -13.72 -10.32 7.01
CA ASN A 131 -14.64 -9.41 7.71
C ASN A 131 -13.91 -8.72 8.87
N LEU A 132 -13.59 -7.42 8.70
CA LEU A 132 -12.92 -6.61 9.71
C LEU A 132 -13.87 -5.73 10.53
N LYS A 133 -15.20 -5.87 10.38
CA LYS A 133 -16.19 -4.98 11.01
C LYS A 133 -15.91 -4.80 12.51
N ASN A 134 -15.76 -3.55 12.95
CA ASN A 134 -15.47 -3.16 14.33
C ASN A 134 -14.19 -3.78 14.95
N SER A 135 -13.29 -4.36 14.15
CA SER A 135 -11.99 -4.82 14.65
C SER A 135 -11.09 -3.64 15.00
N LEU A 136 -10.24 -3.80 16.01
CA LEU A 136 -9.24 -2.81 16.39
C LEU A 136 -7.96 -3.05 15.58
N LEU A 137 -7.55 -2.10 14.73
CA LEU A 137 -6.40 -2.22 13.81
C LEU A 137 -5.26 -1.23 14.09
N ASP A 138 -5.24 -0.62 15.26
CA ASP A 138 -4.21 0.35 15.61
C ASP A 138 -2.82 -0.26 15.54
N HIS A 139 -1.91 0.42 14.84
CA HIS A 139 -0.51 0.00 14.66
C HIS A 139 -0.33 -1.40 14.03
N VAL A 140 -1.27 -1.86 13.21
CA VAL A 140 -1.10 -3.10 12.43
C VAL A 140 0.01 -2.93 11.40
N TYR A 141 0.88 -3.94 11.31
CA TYR A 141 1.89 -4.04 10.27
C TYR A 141 1.33 -4.85 9.09
N TRP A 142 1.14 -4.19 7.95
CA TRP A 142 0.56 -4.79 6.74
C TRP A 142 1.60 -5.40 5.79
N GLY A 143 2.90 -5.09 6.00
CA GLY A 143 3.97 -5.36 5.05
C GLY A 143 4.02 -4.37 3.88
N ASP A 144 5.05 -4.50 3.04
CA ASP A 144 5.28 -3.59 1.89
C ASP A 144 4.32 -3.86 0.73
N LYS A 145 3.97 -5.15 0.53
CA LYS A 145 3.12 -5.64 -0.55
C LYS A 145 1.99 -6.49 0.01
N LEU A 146 0.83 -6.43 -0.64
CA LEU A 146 -0.26 -7.37 -0.34
C LEU A 146 0.09 -8.74 -0.90
N TYR A 147 -0.47 -9.79 -0.31
CA TYR A 147 -0.28 -11.17 -0.76
C TYR A 147 -0.55 -11.31 -2.27
N GLN A 148 -1.70 -10.84 -2.74
CA GLN A 148 -2.08 -10.90 -4.16
C GLN A 148 -1.14 -10.14 -5.09
N GLU A 149 -0.49 -9.06 -4.63
CA GLU A 149 0.49 -8.35 -5.44
C GLU A 149 1.76 -9.18 -5.63
N GLN A 150 2.19 -9.89 -4.58
CA GLN A 150 3.33 -10.80 -4.67
C GLN A 150 3.03 -11.96 -5.62
N GLU A 151 1.83 -12.53 -5.53
CA GLU A 151 1.37 -13.59 -6.45
C GLU A 151 1.26 -13.08 -7.90
N ALA A 152 0.77 -11.86 -8.13
CA ALA A 152 0.70 -11.25 -9.47
C ALA A 152 2.08 -11.02 -10.11
N GLU A 153 3.10 -10.77 -9.28
CA GLU A 153 4.49 -10.63 -9.75
C GLU A 153 5.12 -11.99 -10.05
N ALA A 154 4.74 -13.03 -9.30
CA ALA A 154 5.23 -14.40 -9.49
C ALA A 154 4.58 -15.10 -10.71
N ASP A 155 3.30 -14.83 -10.97
CA ASP A 155 2.53 -15.38 -12.08
C ASP A 155 1.93 -14.27 -12.97
N PRO A 156 2.68 -13.81 -13.98
CA PRO A 156 2.21 -12.76 -14.90
C PRO A 156 0.97 -13.13 -15.71
N ASP A 157 0.72 -14.42 -15.94
CA ASP A 157 -0.41 -14.89 -16.76
C ASP A 157 -1.74 -14.67 -16.04
N ASN A 158 -1.74 -14.81 -14.70
CA ASN A 158 -2.91 -14.56 -13.84
C ASN A 158 -2.88 -13.19 -13.14
N ALA A 159 -1.93 -12.32 -13.48
CA ALA A 159 -1.70 -11.07 -12.77
C ALA A 159 -2.92 -10.13 -12.73
N ILE A 160 -3.74 -10.08 -13.80
CA ILE A 160 -4.93 -9.23 -13.84
C ILE A 160 -5.92 -9.63 -12.75
N THR A 161 -6.26 -10.93 -12.67
CA THR A 161 -7.14 -11.49 -11.64
C THR A 161 -6.59 -11.23 -10.24
N MET A 162 -5.29 -11.41 -10.03
CA MET A 162 -4.65 -11.12 -8.76
C MET A 162 -4.73 -9.63 -8.38
N TYR A 163 -4.59 -8.71 -9.35
CA TYR A 163 -4.78 -7.28 -9.09
C TYR A 163 -6.25 -6.90 -8.82
N GLU A 164 -7.23 -7.63 -9.36
CA GLU A 164 -8.65 -7.46 -9.00
C GLU A 164 -8.91 -7.84 -7.54
N GLU A 165 -8.38 -8.99 -7.10
CA GLU A 165 -8.47 -9.44 -5.72
C GLU A 165 -7.70 -8.53 -4.74
N ALA A 166 -6.54 -8.02 -5.17
CA ALA A 166 -5.76 -7.04 -4.41
C ALA A 166 -6.53 -5.72 -4.23
N GLU A 167 -7.22 -5.25 -5.29
CA GLU A 167 -8.06 -4.07 -5.25
C GLU A 167 -9.22 -4.26 -4.25
N GLU A 168 -9.90 -5.41 -4.28
CA GLU A 168 -10.99 -5.71 -3.34
C GLU A 168 -10.49 -5.71 -1.88
N SER A 169 -9.35 -6.35 -1.64
CA SER A 169 -8.72 -6.41 -0.32
C SER A 169 -8.36 -5.01 0.18
N ALA A 170 -7.70 -4.20 -0.65
CA ALA A 170 -7.35 -2.82 -0.31
C ALA A 170 -8.58 -1.95 -0.02
N ARG A 171 -9.65 -2.10 -0.83
CA ARG A 171 -10.91 -1.36 -0.67
C ARG A 171 -11.61 -1.70 0.66
N ASN A 172 -11.62 -2.97 1.02
CA ASN A 172 -12.22 -3.44 2.28
C ASN A 172 -11.45 -2.88 3.49
N ILE A 173 -10.12 -2.98 3.47
CA ILE A 173 -9.27 -2.41 4.54
C ILE A 173 -9.44 -0.89 4.61
N ARG A 174 -9.42 -0.19 3.47
CA ARG A 174 -9.63 1.27 3.40
C ARG A 174 -10.91 1.68 4.10
N ARG A 175 -12.05 1.08 3.71
CA ARG A 175 -13.38 1.43 4.27
C ARG A 175 -13.44 1.22 5.78
N HIS A 176 -12.79 0.18 6.28
CA HIS A 176 -12.75 -0.09 7.71
C HIS A 176 -11.84 0.91 8.45
N CYS A 177 -10.66 1.24 7.89
CA CYS A 177 -9.81 2.30 8.42
C CYS A 177 -10.52 3.67 8.43
N GLU A 178 -11.30 4.00 7.41
CA GLU A 178 -12.13 5.22 7.36
C GLU A 178 -13.15 5.25 8.49
N HIS A 179 -13.84 4.12 8.75
CA HIS A 179 -14.79 3.99 9.85
C HIS A 179 -14.15 4.15 11.23
N LEU A 180 -12.89 3.72 11.40
CA LEU A 180 -12.13 3.89 12.64
C LEU A 180 -11.51 5.28 12.82
N GLY A 181 -11.59 6.17 11.83
CA GLY A 181 -10.90 7.45 11.87
C GLY A 181 -9.39 7.37 11.56
N MET A 182 -8.89 6.23 11.09
CA MET A 182 -7.46 5.98 10.82
C MET A 182 -7.05 6.56 9.46
N MET A 183 -6.99 7.88 9.36
CA MET A 183 -6.86 8.59 8.09
C MET A 183 -5.58 8.28 7.31
N THR A 184 -4.45 8.09 8.00
CA THR A 184 -3.17 7.76 7.33
C THR A 184 -3.22 6.37 6.68
N ALA A 185 -3.72 5.37 7.40
CA ALA A 185 -3.88 4.01 6.87
C ALA A 185 -4.92 3.97 5.73
N ALA A 186 -6.04 4.65 5.91
CA ALA A 186 -7.06 4.80 4.87
C ALA A 186 -6.48 5.42 3.59
N GLY A 187 -5.72 6.52 3.70
CA GLY A 187 -5.06 7.16 2.56
C GLY A 187 -4.06 6.24 1.85
N HIS A 188 -3.29 5.46 2.60
CA HIS A 188 -2.39 4.45 2.02
C HIS A 188 -3.15 3.39 1.22
N PHE A 189 -4.22 2.80 1.79
CA PHE A 189 -5.01 1.79 1.09
C PHE A 189 -5.82 2.37 -0.08
N PHE A 190 -6.28 3.62 0.01
CA PHE A 190 -6.85 4.35 -1.12
C PHE A 190 -5.86 4.45 -2.28
N TYR A 191 -4.63 4.88 -2.00
CA TYR A 191 -3.58 4.96 -3.01
C TYR A 191 -3.34 3.62 -3.68
N ARG A 192 -3.21 2.57 -2.87
CA ARG A 192 -2.97 1.19 -3.32
C ARG A 192 -4.11 0.65 -4.19
N GLU A 193 -5.36 0.84 -3.78
CA GLU A 193 -6.56 0.49 -4.57
C GLU A 193 -6.51 1.12 -5.96
N ARG A 194 -6.18 2.41 -6.06
CA ARG A 194 -6.06 3.11 -7.36
C ARG A 194 -4.89 2.58 -8.22
N VAL A 195 -3.80 2.17 -7.59
CA VAL A 195 -2.66 1.54 -8.31
C VAL A 195 -3.10 0.19 -8.88
N PHE A 196 -3.74 -0.67 -8.10
CA PHE A 196 -4.22 -1.97 -8.59
C PHE A 196 -5.23 -1.85 -9.72
N HIS A 197 -6.19 -0.95 -9.57
CA HIS A 197 -7.17 -0.64 -10.61
C HIS A 197 -6.50 -0.24 -11.94
N ARG A 198 -5.41 0.53 -11.88
CA ARG A 198 -4.64 0.91 -13.07
C ARG A 198 -3.86 -0.28 -13.67
N LEU A 199 -3.36 -1.20 -12.84
CA LEU A 199 -2.55 -2.34 -13.31
C LEU A 199 -3.39 -3.34 -14.12
N GLN A 200 -4.68 -3.44 -13.84
CA GLN A 200 -5.67 -4.21 -14.61
C GLN A 200 -5.89 -3.65 -16.03
N MET A 201 -5.62 -2.35 -16.26
CA MET A 201 -5.86 -1.72 -17.57
C MET A 201 -4.83 -2.16 -18.62
N PRO A 202 -5.19 -2.23 -19.92
CA PRO A 202 -4.24 -2.51 -20.99
C PRO A 202 -3.05 -1.53 -21.00
N LYS A 203 -1.82 -2.05 -21.25
CA LYS A 203 -0.57 -1.25 -21.17
C LYS A 203 -0.59 0.03 -22.01
N TYR A 204 -1.18 -0.02 -23.21
CA TYR A 204 -1.21 1.11 -24.16
C TYR A 204 -2.56 1.86 -24.18
N SER A 205 -3.35 1.79 -23.11
CA SER A 205 -4.63 2.51 -23.02
C SER A 205 -4.45 3.97 -22.61
N ARG A 206 -5.20 4.87 -23.25
CA ARG A 206 -5.29 6.29 -22.86
C ARG A 206 -5.72 6.45 -21.39
N GLN A 207 -6.62 5.58 -20.92
CA GLN A 207 -7.08 5.60 -19.53
C GLN A 207 -5.95 5.27 -18.55
N ARG A 208 -5.09 4.29 -18.90
CA ARG A 208 -3.93 3.92 -18.09
C ARG A 208 -2.91 5.06 -18.03
N LEU A 209 -2.67 5.74 -19.16
CA LEU A 209 -1.78 6.89 -19.24
C LEU A 209 -2.28 8.05 -18.35
N ILE A 210 -3.57 8.40 -18.44
CA ILE A 210 -4.15 9.45 -17.59
C ILE A 210 -4.02 9.09 -16.11
N SER A 211 -4.36 7.85 -15.75
CA SER A 211 -4.24 7.36 -14.37
C SER A 211 -2.78 7.39 -13.87
N TYR A 212 -1.83 7.06 -14.73
CA TYR A 212 -0.40 7.17 -14.43
C TYR A 212 0.04 8.63 -14.20
N LEU A 213 -0.40 9.56 -15.05
CA LEU A 213 -0.09 10.98 -14.88
C LEU A 213 -0.65 11.53 -13.55
N VAL A 214 -1.89 11.20 -13.20
CA VAL A 214 -2.52 11.63 -11.94
C VAL A 214 -1.76 11.11 -10.71
N ASP A 215 -1.28 9.87 -10.74
CA ASP A 215 -0.43 9.29 -9.68
C ASP A 215 0.90 10.05 -9.55
N LYS A 216 1.56 10.35 -10.67
CA LYS A 216 2.83 11.08 -10.64
C LYS A 216 2.68 12.51 -10.17
N ILE A 217 1.63 13.22 -10.59
CA ILE A 217 1.39 14.62 -10.21
C ILE A 217 0.96 14.74 -8.74
N SER A 218 0.03 13.90 -8.28
CA SER A 218 -0.68 14.12 -7.00
C SER A 218 -0.73 12.91 -6.07
N GLY A 219 -0.28 11.74 -6.52
CA GLY A 219 -0.49 10.48 -5.82
C GLY A 219 -1.97 10.17 -5.66
N TYR A 220 -2.75 10.37 -6.73
CA TYR A 220 -4.22 10.30 -6.69
C TYR A 220 -4.89 11.22 -5.66
N GLY A 221 -4.27 12.36 -5.38
CA GLY A 221 -4.78 13.32 -4.41
C GLY A 221 -4.58 12.92 -2.95
N GLU A 222 -3.52 12.14 -2.65
CA GLU A 222 -3.12 11.79 -1.29
C GLU A 222 -1.78 12.42 -0.88
N SER A 223 -1.01 12.97 -1.83
CA SER A 223 0.36 13.46 -1.60
C SER A 223 0.56 14.91 -2.07
N PRO A 224 0.34 15.93 -1.22
CA PRO A 224 0.56 17.34 -1.59
C PRO A 224 2.01 17.63 -2.00
N LEU A 225 2.98 16.95 -1.36
CA LEU A 225 4.40 17.10 -1.70
C LEU A 225 4.72 16.72 -3.16
N ARG A 226 4.00 15.75 -3.74
CA ARG A 226 4.20 15.38 -5.16
C ARG A 226 3.79 16.52 -6.10
N VAL A 227 2.76 17.31 -5.73
CA VAL A 227 2.33 18.47 -6.51
C VAL A 227 3.39 19.57 -6.49
N VAL A 228 4.04 19.79 -5.34
CA VAL A 228 5.15 20.74 -5.22
C VAL A 228 6.33 20.30 -6.09
N VAL A 229 6.73 19.03 -6.01
CA VAL A 229 7.82 18.49 -6.85
C VAL A 229 7.47 18.59 -8.34
N PHE A 230 6.24 18.25 -8.73
CA PHE A 230 5.76 18.43 -10.10
C PHE A 230 5.86 19.89 -10.56
N SER A 231 5.46 20.83 -9.70
CA SER A 231 5.52 22.27 -9.98
C SER A 231 6.95 22.73 -10.21
N ILE A 232 7.89 22.33 -9.35
CA ILE A 232 9.32 22.63 -9.50
C ILE A 232 9.87 22.06 -10.81
N VAL A 233 9.55 20.81 -11.12
CA VAL A 233 10.01 20.17 -12.37
C VAL A 233 9.44 20.88 -13.59
N LEU A 234 8.17 21.30 -13.56
CA LEU A 234 7.56 22.02 -14.67
C LEU A 234 8.22 23.39 -14.87
N ILE A 235 8.43 24.15 -13.80
CA ILE A 235 9.14 25.45 -13.83
C ILE A 235 10.54 25.28 -14.44
N MET A 236 11.29 24.28 -13.97
CA MET A 236 12.62 24.00 -14.51
C MET A 236 12.54 23.64 -16.00
N LEU A 237 11.60 22.80 -16.42
CA LEU A 237 11.44 22.44 -17.83
C LEU A 237 11.06 23.65 -18.70
N CYS A 238 10.13 24.48 -18.24
CA CYS A 238 9.73 25.70 -18.94
C CYS A 238 10.88 26.71 -19.04
N SER A 239 11.69 26.88 -17.99
CA SER A 239 12.88 27.73 -18.02
C SER A 239 13.86 27.35 -19.15
N PHE A 240 14.06 26.06 -19.37
CA PHE A 240 14.88 25.57 -20.48
C PHE A 240 14.22 25.83 -21.84
N VAL A 241 12.91 25.62 -21.96
CA VAL A 241 12.18 25.95 -23.19
C VAL A 241 12.33 27.44 -23.52
N TYR A 242 12.18 28.33 -22.54
CA TYR A 242 12.33 29.78 -22.71
C TYR A 242 13.74 30.20 -23.10
N LEU A 243 14.76 29.51 -22.61
CA LEU A 243 16.14 29.77 -23.01
C LEU A 243 16.32 29.59 -24.53
N PHE A 244 15.62 28.63 -25.15
CA PHE A 244 15.68 28.41 -26.60
C PHE A 244 14.69 29.24 -27.40
N THR A 245 13.47 29.49 -26.88
CA THR A 245 12.44 30.24 -27.59
C THR A 245 12.58 31.75 -27.45
N GLY A 246 13.21 32.22 -26.37
CA GLY A 246 13.56 33.61 -26.09
C GLY A 246 12.54 34.38 -25.26
N VAL A 247 13.04 35.23 -24.37
CA VAL A 247 12.30 36.18 -23.54
C VAL A 247 12.88 37.58 -23.77
N GLN A 248 12.04 38.61 -23.76
CA GLN A 248 12.45 40.00 -23.94
C GLN A 248 12.60 40.69 -22.59
N ASP A 249 13.75 41.33 -22.38
CA ASP A 249 14.06 42.23 -21.26
C ASP A 249 14.39 43.62 -21.83
N GLY A 250 13.42 44.54 -21.77
CA GLY A 250 13.52 45.84 -22.43
C GLY A 250 13.82 45.71 -23.93
N ASP A 251 14.98 46.21 -24.36
CA ASP A 251 15.46 46.13 -25.74
C ASP A 251 16.32 44.88 -26.03
N THR A 252 16.62 44.09 -24.99
CA THR A 252 17.48 42.91 -25.11
C THR A 252 16.67 41.63 -25.20
N VAL A 253 17.17 40.67 -26.00
CA VAL A 253 16.56 39.35 -26.13
C VAL A 253 17.40 38.35 -25.36
N VAL A 254 16.83 37.85 -24.27
CA VAL A 254 17.37 36.77 -23.46
C VAL A 254 17.09 35.46 -24.17
N ARG A 255 18.13 34.89 -24.78
CA ARG A 255 18.08 33.57 -25.44
C ARG A 255 19.47 32.94 -25.45
N PHE A 256 19.52 31.63 -25.62
CA PHE A 256 20.76 30.90 -25.82
C PHE A 256 21.57 31.50 -26.98
N SER A 257 22.85 31.73 -26.74
CA SER A 257 23.78 32.26 -27.74
C SER A 257 25.04 31.41 -27.78
N GLU A 258 25.32 30.80 -28.93
CA GLU A 258 26.53 30.00 -29.16
C GLU A 258 27.81 30.85 -29.10
N SER A 259 27.71 32.15 -29.38
CA SER A 259 28.83 33.10 -29.29
C SER A 259 29.07 33.63 -27.88
N ALA A 260 28.15 33.37 -26.94
CA ALA A 260 28.27 33.81 -25.55
C ALA A 260 28.96 32.74 -24.68
N GLY A 261 29.75 33.19 -23.69
CA GLY A 261 30.39 32.30 -22.73
C GLY A 261 29.38 31.55 -21.85
N LEU A 262 29.85 30.45 -21.23
CA LEU A 262 29.02 29.61 -20.35
C LEU A 262 28.36 30.40 -19.21
N SER A 263 29.10 31.35 -18.61
CA SER A 263 28.59 32.20 -17.52
C SER A 263 27.42 33.08 -17.98
N GLN A 264 27.48 33.60 -19.21
CA GLN A 264 26.43 34.45 -19.76
C GLN A 264 25.17 33.63 -20.08
N ASN A 265 25.34 32.44 -20.68
CA ASN A 265 24.21 31.54 -20.93
C ASN A 265 23.57 31.03 -19.62
N LEU A 266 24.34 30.91 -18.54
CA LEU A 266 23.82 30.61 -17.21
C LEU A 266 22.97 31.77 -16.67
N LEU A 267 23.41 33.02 -16.82
CA LEU A 267 22.62 34.20 -16.44
C LEU A 267 21.31 34.27 -17.22
N TYR A 268 21.35 34.09 -18.54
CA TYR A 268 20.13 34.03 -19.36
C TYR A 268 19.18 32.93 -18.93
N TRP A 269 19.70 31.76 -18.54
CA TRP A 269 18.86 30.70 -18.01
C TRP A 269 18.23 31.06 -16.67
N LEU A 270 18.96 31.76 -15.78
CA LEU A 270 18.41 32.24 -14.51
C LEU A 270 17.29 33.29 -14.72
N ASP A 271 17.42 34.17 -15.72
CA ASP A 271 16.37 35.12 -16.10
C ASP A 271 15.14 34.39 -16.65
N CYS A 272 15.34 33.37 -17.49
CA CYS A 272 14.26 32.50 -17.97
C CYS A 272 13.60 31.68 -16.83
N LEU A 273 14.39 31.27 -15.83
CA LEU A 273 13.88 30.59 -14.64
C LEU A 273 13.02 31.53 -13.79
N TYR A 274 13.48 32.75 -13.57
CA TYR A 274 12.71 33.79 -12.91
C TYR A 274 11.39 34.07 -13.65
N PHE A 275 11.43 34.24 -14.98
CA PHE A 275 10.24 34.39 -15.82
C PHE A 275 9.26 33.23 -15.66
N SER A 276 9.76 31.98 -15.66
CA SER A 276 8.96 30.77 -15.46
C SER A 276 8.30 30.73 -14.09
N VAL A 277 9.01 31.06 -13.00
CA VAL A 277 8.43 31.14 -11.65
C VAL A 277 7.28 32.15 -11.59
N VAL A 278 7.50 33.36 -12.14
CA VAL A 278 6.49 34.43 -12.15
C VAL A 278 5.27 34.06 -13.01
N THR A 279 5.50 33.38 -14.13
CA THR A 279 4.45 32.89 -15.03
C THR A 279 3.64 31.76 -14.40
N PHE A 280 4.32 30.76 -13.83
CA PHE A 280 3.68 29.62 -13.16
C PHE A 280 2.85 30.06 -11.94
N THR A 281 3.35 31.00 -11.16
CA THR A 281 2.63 31.56 -10.00
C THR A 281 1.59 32.61 -10.38
N THR A 282 1.50 32.97 -11.66
CA THR A 282 0.57 33.99 -12.20
C THR A 282 0.75 35.39 -11.60
N LEU A 283 1.94 35.71 -11.08
CA LEU A 283 2.24 37.02 -10.49
C LEU A 283 2.39 38.12 -11.56
N GLY A 284 3.09 37.83 -12.66
CA GLY A 284 3.19 38.71 -13.83
C GLY A 284 3.73 40.12 -13.58
N TYR A 285 4.98 40.28 -13.11
CA TYR A 285 5.57 41.61 -12.86
C TYR A 285 5.75 42.49 -14.10
N GLY A 286 5.81 41.89 -15.29
CA GLY A 286 5.83 42.60 -16.58
C GLY A 286 7.19 43.18 -16.97
N ASP A 287 8.25 42.85 -16.22
CA ASP A 287 9.65 43.13 -16.53
C ASP A 287 10.16 42.29 -17.71
N LEU A 288 9.77 41.02 -17.75
CA LEU A 288 10.10 40.08 -18.81
C LEU A 288 8.86 39.71 -19.63
N THR A 289 8.98 39.72 -20.95
CA THR A 289 7.86 39.39 -21.86
C THR A 289 8.19 38.27 -22.84
N PRO A 290 7.26 37.33 -23.10
CA PRO A 290 7.52 36.21 -24.00
C PRO A 290 7.50 36.64 -25.47
N LEU A 291 8.53 36.22 -26.22
CA LEU A 291 8.66 36.45 -27.66
C LEU A 291 8.16 35.25 -28.48
N GLY A 292 7.49 35.51 -29.60
CA GLY A 292 7.13 34.48 -30.58
C GLY A 292 6.42 33.26 -29.96
N LEU A 293 7.03 32.08 -30.10
CA LEU A 293 6.52 30.80 -29.60
C LEU A 293 6.47 30.71 -28.06
N SER A 294 7.31 31.48 -27.34
CA SER A 294 7.30 31.54 -25.87
C SER A 294 5.93 31.92 -25.31
N ARG A 295 5.11 32.65 -26.09
CA ARG A 295 3.75 33.06 -25.68
C ARG A 295 2.83 31.86 -25.45
N ILE A 296 2.92 30.84 -26.29
CA ILE A 296 2.09 29.63 -26.19
C ILE A 296 2.52 28.84 -24.94
N PHE A 297 3.83 28.67 -24.75
CA PHE A 297 4.37 27.99 -23.57
C PHE A 297 4.02 28.72 -22.27
N ALA A 298 4.13 30.05 -22.25
CA ALA A 298 3.75 30.87 -21.10
C ALA A 298 2.26 30.76 -20.77
N ALA A 299 1.38 30.76 -21.77
CA ALA A 299 -0.05 30.56 -21.56
C ALA A 299 -0.36 29.17 -20.97
N CYS A 300 0.25 28.11 -21.51
CA CYS A 300 0.10 26.75 -21.00
C CYS A 300 0.67 26.58 -19.58
N GLU A 301 1.81 27.20 -19.30
CA GLU A 301 2.46 27.18 -17.98
C GLU A 301 1.59 27.89 -16.94
N ALA A 302 1.15 29.11 -17.22
CA ALA A 302 0.28 29.88 -16.32
C ALA A 302 -1.04 29.13 -16.03
N PHE A 303 -1.65 28.54 -17.07
CA PHE A 303 -2.83 27.69 -16.90
C PHE A 303 -2.53 26.50 -15.98
N THR A 304 -1.47 25.74 -16.27
CA THR A 304 -1.10 24.57 -15.46
C THR A 304 -0.73 24.95 -14.01
N GLY A 305 -0.08 26.09 -13.81
CA GLY A 305 0.33 26.61 -12.52
C GLY A 305 -0.86 26.96 -11.63
N SER A 306 -1.87 27.66 -12.17
CA SER A 306 -3.10 27.99 -11.43
C SER A 306 -3.84 26.74 -10.93
N PHE A 307 -3.98 25.71 -11.78
CA PHE A 307 -4.58 24.42 -11.38
C PHE A 307 -3.72 23.66 -10.37
N SER A 308 -2.40 23.68 -10.52
CA SER A 308 -1.47 22.97 -9.63
C SER A 308 -1.46 23.59 -8.24
N LEU A 309 -1.47 24.92 -8.13
CA LEU A 309 -1.56 25.63 -6.85
C LEU A 309 -2.90 25.36 -6.16
N ALA A 310 -4.00 25.43 -6.90
CA ALA A 310 -5.33 25.10 -6.36
C ALA A 310 -5.38 23.65 -5.85
N LEU A 311 -4.84 22.70 -6.62
CA LEU A 311 -4.75 21.30 -6.21
C LEU A 311 -3.89 21.14 -4.96
N PHE A 312 -2.73 21.80 -4.89
CA PHE A 312 -1.87 21.78 -3.70
C PHE A 312 -2.62 22.24 -2.45
N VAL A 313 -3.32 23.38 -2.51
CA VAL A 313 -4.10 23.92 -1.39
C VAL A 313 -5.17 22.93 -0.94
N VAL A 314 -5.95 22.36 -1.87
CA VAL A 314 -6.99 21.37 -1.54
C VAL A 314 -6.39 20.14 -0.87
N LEU A 315 -5.29 19.60 -1.40
CA LEU A 315 -4.64 18.42 -0.84
C LEU A 315 -3.98 18.69 0.51
N PHE A 316 -3.43 19.88 0.69
CA PHE A 316 -2.84 20.32 1.95
C PHE A 316 -3.91 20.44 3.03
N VAL A 317 -5.02 21.13 2.75
CA VAL A 317 -6.17 21.26 3.65
C VAL A 317 -6.75 19.88 3.99
N LYS A 318 -6.98 19.03 2.98
CA LYS A 318 -7.43 17.64 3.17
C LYS A 318 -6.52 16.86 4.10
N LYS A 319 -5.20 17.09 4.05
CA LYS A 319 -4.21 16.41 4.90
C LYS A 319 -4.10 16.98 6.30
N MET A 320 -4.48 18.25 6.51
CA MET A 320 -4.53 18.86 7.85
C MET A 320 -5.82 18.55 8.62
N ILE A 321 -6.95 18.40 7.91
CA ILE A 321 -8.24 18.09 8.53
C ILE A 321 -8.33 16.61 8.95
N ARG A 322 -7.55 15.75 8.29
CA ARG A 322 -7.43 14.31 8.56
C ARG A 322 -6.43 14.03 9.67
#